data_AF-A0A2I0JDY0-F1
#
_entry.id   AF-A0A2I0JDY0-F1
#
_cell.length_a   1.000
_cell.length_b   1.000
_cell.length_c   1.000
_cell.angle_alpha   90.00
_cell.angle_beta   90.00
_cell.angle_gamma   90.00
#
_symmetry.space_group_name_H-M   'P 1'
#
loop_
_entity.id
_entity.type
_entity.pdbx_description
1 polymer ?
#
loop_
_entity_poly.entity_id
_entity_poly.type
_entity_poly.pdbx_seq_one_letter_code
_entity_poly.pdbx_strand_id
1 'polypeptide(L)'
;MADSKVQRRVCVVLLCGGYLEDYEVMVPFQALQAHSVSVDAVCPGKKAGDVRRTAVHQSSGHQTFSESPGHNFSLTATLVKLNSTNMAAW
;
A
#
# COMPACT_ATOMS: atom_id res chain seq x y z
N MET A 1 -31.86 18.07 -16.92
CA MET A 1 -31.60 17.11 -15.82
C MET A 1 -30.69 16.03 -16.39
N ALA A 2 -29.37 16.26 -16.37
CA ALA A 2 -28.41 15.26 -16.79
C ALA A 2 -27.97 14.51 -15.52
N ASP A 3 -28.39 13.26 -15.41
CA ASP A 3 -27.94 12.33 -14.37
C ASP A 3 -26.45 12.07 -14.57
N SER A 4 -25.61 12.88 -13.90
CA SER A 4 -24.18 12.67 -13.82
C SER A 4 -23.96 11.44 -12.96
N LYS A 5 -23.97 10.26 -13.60
CA LYS A 5 -23.50 9.00 -13.01
C LYS A 5 -22.20 9.31 -12.25
N VAL A 6 -22.27 9.28 -10.93
CA VAL A 6 -21.10 9.37 -10.05
C VAL A 6 -20.17 8.24 -10.47
N GLN A 7 -19.15 8.58 -11.25
CA GLN A 7 -18.13 7.64 -11.65
C GLN A 7 -17.44 7.21 -10.36
N ARG A 8 -17.75 6.00 -9.90
CA ARG A 8 -17.19 5.44 -8.66
C ARG A 8 -15.68 5.36 -8.87
N ARG A 9 -14.95 6.35 -8.36
CA ARG A 9 -13.49 6.31 -8.34
C ARG A 9 -13.08 5.20 -7.39
N VAL A 10 -12.40 4.18 -7.93
CA VAL A 10 -11.83 3.11 -7.12
C VAL A 10 -10.65 3.72 -6.36
N CYS A 11 -10.79 3.79 -5.04
CA CYS A 11 -9.75 4.22 -4.12
C CYS A 11 -9.35 3.01 -3.26
N VAL A 12 -8.09 2.63 -3.33
CA VAL A 12 -7.48 1.54 -2.56
C VAL A 12 -6.58 2.14 -1.50
N VAL A 13 -6.66 1.61 -0.29
CA VAL A 13 -5.76 2.00 0.80
C VAL A 13 -4.85 0.83 1.11
N LEU A 14 -3.54 1.02 0.95
CA LEU A 14 -2.53 0.06 1.39
C LEU A 14 -2.13 0.37 2.82
N LEU A 15 -2.37 -0.58 3.72
CA LEU A 15 -1.95 -0.49 5.11
C LEU A 15 -0.49 -0.97 5.22
N CYS A 16 0.42 -0.03 5.43
CA CYS A 16 1.85 -0.31 5.54
C CYS A 16 2.27 -0.45 7.01
N GLY A 17 3.19 -1.39 7.27
CA GLY A 17 3.87 -1.60 8.56
C GLY A 17 5.33 -1.13 8.54
N GLY A 18 6.06 -1.37 9.65
CA GLY A 18 7.52 -1.36 9.60
C GLY A 18 8.02 -2.74 9.18
N TYR A 19 9.01 -2.83 8.28
CA TYR A 19 9.51 -4.10 7.73
C TYR A 19 8.43 -4.96 7.04
N LEU A 20 7.53 -4.32 6.28
CA LEU A 20 6.64 -5.04 5.38
C LEU A 20 7.42 -5.69 4.23
N GLU A 21 6.90 -6.78 3.67
CA GLU A 21 7.54 -7.48 2.55
C GLU A 21 7.60 -6.56 1.31
N ASP A 22 8.78 -6.48 0.68
CA ASP A 22 9.12 -5.48 -0.32
C ASP A 22 8.30 -5.63 -1.60
N TYR A 23 8.10 -6.86 -2.08
CA TYR A 23 7.27 -7.12 -3.25
C TYR A 23 5.78 -6.96 -2.96
N GLU A 24 5.32 -7.38 -1.78
CA GLU A 24 3.93 -7.27 -1.35
C GLU A 24 3.44 -5.83 -1.21
N VAL A 25 4.34 -4.86 -1.06
CA VAL A 25 3.96 -3.44 -1.12
C VAL A 25 4.19 -2.82 -2.50
N MET A 26 5.38 -3.01 -3.08
CA MET A 26 5.75 -2.26 -4.27
C MET A 26 4.99 -2.72 -5.51
N VAL A 27 4.83 -4.03 -5.69
CA VAL A 27 4.17 -4.59 -6.87
C VAL A 27 2.69 -4.19 -6.95
N PRO A 28 1.85 -4.41 -5.92
CA PRO A 28 0.46 -4.00 -6.01
C PRO A 28 0.30 -2.47 -6.06
N PHE A 29 1.12 -1.70 -5.33
CA PHE A 29 1.08 -0.25 -5.38
C PHE A 29 1.30 0.28 -6.80
N GLN A 30 2.35 -0.18 -7.47
CA GLN A 30 2.66 0.25 -8.84
C GLN A 30 1.68 -0.31 -9.86
N ALA A 31 1.25 -1.57 -9.72
CA ALA A 31 0.30 -2.20 -10.63
C ALA A 31 -1.06 -1.47 -10.61
N LEU A 32 -1.58 -1.13 -9.43
CA LEU A 32 -2.83 -0.39 -9.29
C LEU A 32 -2.70 1.03 -9.87
N GLN A 33 -1.58 1.72 -9.60
CA GLN A 33 -1.31 3.03 -10.20
C GLN A 33 -1.24 2.97 -11.72
N ALA A 34 -0.61 1.95 -12.29
CA ALA A 34 -0.55 1.74 -13.75
C ALA A 34 -1.94 1.60 -14.39
N HIS A 35 -2.93 1.11 -13.64
CA HIS A 35 -4.33 1.01 -14.06
C HIS A 35 -5.17 2.24 -13.69
N SER A 36 -4.53 3.37 -13.34
CA SER A 36 -5.20 4.62 -12.95
C SER A 36 -6.10 4.49 -11.71
N VAL A 37 -5.85 3.50 -10.85
CA VAL A 37 -6.50 3.38 -9.54
C VAL A 37 -5.84 4.35 -8.57
N SER A 38 -6.63 5.08 -7.79
CA SER A 38 -6.08 5.91 -6.71
C SER A 38 -5.65 5.01 -5.55
N VAL A 39 -4.37 5.08 -5.18
CA VAL A 39 -3.80 4.24 -4.11
C VAL A 39 -3.16 5.12 -3.04
N ASP A 40 -3.65 4.99 -1.81
CA ASP A 40 -3.10 5.66 -0.64
C ASP A 40 -2.35 4.65 0.24
N ALA A 41 -1.03 4.81 0.34
CA ALA A 41 -0.21 4.02 1.25
C ALA A 41 -0.07 4.77 2.58
N VAL A 42 -0.60 4.16 3.64
CA VAL A 42 -0.72 4.76 4.97
C VAL A 42 -0.10 3.85 6.03
N CYS A 43 0.45 4.43 7.10
CA CYS A 43 0.94 3.67 8.24
C CYS A 43 0.48 4.33 9.54
N PRO A 44 -0.07 3.58 10.52
CA PRO A 44 -0.45 4.15 11.81
C PRO A 44 0.71 4.91 12.48
N GLY A 45 0.42 6.12 12.96
CA GLY A 45 1.41 6.97 13.63
C GLY A 45 2.47 7.58 12.70
N LYS A 46 2.27 7.54 11.39
CA LYS A 46 3.15 8.17 10.38
C LYS A 46 2.40 9.10 9.45
N LYS A 47 3.16 9.98 8.80
CA LYS A 47 2.67 11.00 7.88
C LYS A 47 3.06 10.66 6.44
N ALA A 48 2.34 11.28 5.50
CA ALA A 48 2.74 11.26 4.10
C ALA A 48 4.18 11.78 3.95
N GLY A 49 4.97 11.13 3.10
CA GLY A 49 6.40 11.40 2.92
C GLY A 49 7.33 10.68 3.90
N ASP A 50 6.82 10.12 5.01
CA ASP A 50 7.63 9.26 5.87
C ASP A 50 8.05 7.99 5.11
N VAL A 51 9.27 7.53 5.37
CA VAL A 51 9.86 6.36 4.73
C VAL A 51 9.80 5.15 5.66
N ARG A 52 9.41 4.01 5.12
CA ARG A 52 9.49 2.70 5.76
C ARG A 52 10.55 1.84 5.08
N ARG A 53 11.35 1.16 5.89
CA ARG A 53 12.20 0.08 5.40
C ARG A 53 11.33 -1.16 5.19
N THR A 54 11.53 -1.85 4.08
CA THR A 54 10.89 -3.12 3.76
C THR A 54 11.84 -4.29 4.05
N ALA A 55 11.28 -5.50 4.04
CA ALA A 55 11.98 -6.77 4.16
C ALA A 55 11.86 -7.55 2.85
N VAL A 56 12.94 -8.19 2.41
CA VAL A 56 12.87 -9.18 1.33
C VAL A 56 12.84 -10.56 1.98
N HIS A 57 11.77 -11.31 1.75
CA HIS A 57 11.63 -12.69 2.22
C HIS A 57 11.98 -13.65 1.10
N GLN A 58 13.12 -14.33 1.23
CA GLN A 58 13.62 -15.27 0.22
C GLN A 58 13.62 -16.71 0.75
N SER A 59 13.14 -17.65 -0.07
CA SER A 59 13.29 -19.07 0.21
C SER A 59 14.77 -19.47 0.08
N SER A 60 15.34 -19.97 1.17
CA SER A 60 16.75 -20.35 1.25
C SER A 60 16.97 -21.85 1.38
N GLY A 61 15.96 -22.67 1.06
CA GLY A 61 15.99 -24.12 1.21
C GLY A 61 15.81 -24.61 2.66
N HIS A 62 15.56 -23.72 3.61
CA HIS A 62 15.25 -24.03 5.01
C HIS A 62 13.73 -24.16 5.22
N GLN A 63 13.32 -24.56 6.42
CA GLN A 63 11.90 -24.66 6.80
C GLN A 63 11.17 -23.31 6.76
N THR A 64 11.90 -22.20 6.74
CA THR A 64 11.40 -20.83 6.78
C THR A 64 12.25 -19.94 5.87
N PHE A 65 11.73 -18.75 5.55
CA PHE A 65 12.40 -17.76 4.74
C PHE A 65 13.60 -17.14 5.46
N SER A 66 14.52 -16.60 4.67
CA SER A 66 15.53 -15.67 5.14
C SER A 66 15.04 -14.25 4.90
N GLU A 67 15.29 -13.36 5.87
CA GLU A 67 14.95 -11.94 5.77
C GLU A 67 16.21 -11.12 5.49
N SER A 68 16.11 -10.20 4.53
CA SER A 68 17.16 -9.22 4.25
C SER A 68 16.57 -7.82 4.07
N PRO A 69 17.36 -6.74 4.24
CA PRO A 69 16.85 -5.38 4.08
C PRO A 69 16.42 -5.10 2.64
N GLY A 70 15.15 -4.75 2.42
CA GLY A 70 14.60 -4.36 1.12
C GLY A 70 14.80 -2.88 0.80
N HIS A 71 13.96 -2.33 -0.07
CA HIS A 71 14.01 -0.92 -0.43
C HIS A 71 13.41 0.00 0.65
N ASN A 72 13.56 1.30 0.42
CA ASN A 72 12.88 2.33 1.19
C ASN A 72 11.58 2.69 0.47
N PHE A 73 10.45 2.53 1.14
CA PHE A 73 9.12 2.82 0.61
C PHE A 73 8.54 4.08 1.26
N SER A 74 8.18 5.07 0.44
CA SER A 74 7.61 6.34 0.90
C SER A 74 6.09 6.26 1.00
N LEU A 75 5.54 6.63 2.15
CA LEU A 75 4.10 6.70 2.36
C LEU A 75 3.49 7.86 1.57
N THR A 76 2.32 7.66 0.95
CA THR A 76 1.66 8.69 0.13
C THR A 76 0.60 9.47 0.89
N ALA A 77 0.07 8.93 1.98
CA ALA A 77 -1.00 9.56 2.75
C ALA A 77 -0.80 9.43 4.27
N THR A 78 -1.44 10.34 5.02
CA THR A 78 -1.47 10.30 6.49
C THR A 78 -2.75 9.63 6.96
N LEU A 79 -2.65 8.67 7.87
CA LEU A 79 -3.82 8.02 8.47
C LEU A 79 -4.47 8.98 9.50
N VAL A 80 -5.59 9.63 9.14
CA VAL A 80 -6.27 10.59 10.04
C VAL A 80 -7.52 9.99 10.70
N LYS A 81 -8.33 9.21 9.96
CA LYS A 81 -9.48 8.41 10.45
C LYS A 81 -10.03 7.57 9.28
N LEU A 82 -10.08 6.25 9.41
CA LEU A 82 -10.65 5.38 8.35
C LEU A 82 -12.18 5.47 8.37
N ASN A 83 -12.79 5.77 7.21
CA ASN A 83 -14.23 5.65 7.00
C ASN A 83 -14.46 4.59 5.92
N SER A 84 -14.90 3.39 6.31
CA SER A 84 -14.91 2.17 5.48
C SER A 84 -15.91 2.17 4.33
N THR A 85 -16.73 3.21 4.20
CA THR A 85 -17.91 3.22 3.33
C THR A 85 -17.59 3.08 1.84
N ASN A 86 -16.37 3.43 1.39
CA ASN A 86 -16.02 3.53 -0.03
C ASN A 86 -14.65 2.94 -0.41
N MET A 87 -14.03 2.11 0.44
CA MET A 87 -12.73 1.49 0.14
C MET A 87 -12.91 0.07 -0.42
N ALA A 88 -12.26 -0.23 -1.53
CA ALA A 88 -12.15 -1.61 -2.02
C ALA A 88 -11.04 -2.31 -1.21
N ALA A 89 -11.36 -3.46 -0.60
CA ALA A 89 -10.40 -4.26 0.17
C ALA A 89 -9.77 -5.32 -0.74
N TRP A 90 -8.44 -5.33 -0.82
CA TRP A 90 -7.61 -6.36 -1.42
C TRP A 90 -6.36 -6.53 -0.56
#